data_AF-A0A7Y5IX95-F1
#
_entry.id   AF-A0A7Y5IX95-F1
#
_cell.length_a   1.000
_cell.length_b   1.000
_cell.length_c   1.000
_cell.angle_alpha   90.00
_cell.angle_beta   90.00
_cell.angle_gamma   90.00
#
_symmetry.space_group_name_H-M   'P 1'
#
loop_
_entity.id
_entity.type
_entity.pdbx_description
1 polymer ?
#
loop_
_entity_poly.entity_id
_entity_poly.type
_entity_poly.pdbx_seq_one_letter_code
_entity_poly.pdbx_strand_id
1 'polypeptide(L)'
;IDVAEVDAQIRRIQLEIEKHESNVKLEIQRAEQNQRLDLQERESRRRLAEVEAKLKLEQGEMEQMVNLQIKMKAEKHLREIEAKRLEIDAEFNSMRQMTEERLEQRRMKLDETKTRMASIEGIMKNALSAGAVTPDVMKTFLEQATEQEYATSSDEMVKARSQANAAKHNVETYQAAQAAEREHQVNITQQAANLMQAAKQPSGPTIVSATPAQPSALACPHCGAQVKAHWKACPECGTTL
;
A
#
# COMPACT_ATOMS: atom_id res chain seq x y z
N ILE A 1 9.76 103.11 -6.05
CA ILE A 1 9.85 101.67 -5.69
C ILE A 1 9.18 101.56 -4.34
N ASP A 2 8.08 100.82 -4.25
CA ASP A 2 7.38 100.63 -2.97
C ASP A 2 8.15 99.60 -2.15
N VAL A 3 8.83 100.06 -1.11
CA VAL A 3 9.71 99.25 -0.26
C VAL A 3 8.91 98.17 0.48
N ALA A 4 7.63 98.44 0.80
CA ALA A 4 6.78 97.50 1.51
C ALA A 4 6.39 96.28 0.65
N GLU A 5 6.17 96.51 -0.65
CA GLU A 5 5.81 95.43 -1.59
C GLU A 5 6.99 94.49 -1.84
N VAL A 6 8.20 95.05 -1.99
CA VAL A 6 9.44 94.26 -2.12
C VAL A 6 9.72 93.45 -0.85
N ASP A 7 9.52 94.03 0.33
CA ASP A 7 9.71 93.33 1.61
C ASP A 7 8.70 92.18 1.81
N ALA A 8 7.44 92.36 1.37
CA ALA A 8 6.42 91.32 1.35
C ALA A 8 6.73 90.20 0.33
N GLN A 9 7.37 90.51 -0.79
CA GLN A 9 7.85 89.52 -1.76
C GLN A 9 9.02 88.72 -1.20
N ILE A 10 9.99 89.37 -0.53
CA ILE A 10 11.13 88.70 0.10
C ILE A 10 10.65 87.69 1.16
N ARG A 11 9.71 88.06 2.03
CA ARG A 11 9.16 87.15 3.05
C ARG A 11 8.41 85.96 2.44
N ARG A 12 7.70 86.14 1.32
CA ARG A 12 7.05 85.03 0.59
C ARG A 12 8.07 84.06 0.03
N ILE A 13 9.15 84.56 -0.58
CA ILE A 13 10.24 83.74 -1.12
C ILE A 13 10.94 82.97 0.02
N GLN A 14 11.19 83.62 1.17
CA GLN A 14 11.76 82.96 2.34
C GLN A 14 10.89 81.78 2.84
N LEU A 15 9.57 81.97 2.93
CA LEU A 15 8.64 80.89 3.31
C LEU A 15 8.62 79.74 2.30
N GLU A 16 8.71 80.03 1.01
CA GLU A 16 8.79 78.98 -0.01
C GLU A 16 10.12 78.22 0.07
N ILE A 17 11.23 78.90 0.33
CA ILE A 17 12.54 78.27 0.56
C ILE A 17 12.46 77.34 1.78
N GLU A 18 11.95 77.80 2.91
CA GLU A 18 11.79 76.97 4.11
C GLU A 18 10.89 75.74 3.86
N LYS A 19 9.79 75.93 3.13
CA LYS A 19 8.92 74.83 2.71
C LYS A 19 9.68 73.83 1.83
N HIS A 20 10.43 74.30 0.84
CA HIS A 20 11.22 73.44 -0.04
C HIS A 20 12.33 72.70 0.72
N GLU A 21 13.04 73.36 1.63
CA GLU A 21 14.05 72.73 2.49
C GLU A 21 13.44 71.65 3.38
N SER A 22 12.26 71.90 3.95
CA SER A 22 11.56 70.89 4.77
C SER A 22 11.14 69.67 3.94
N ASN A 23 10.67 69.88 2.72
CA ASN A 23 10.30 68.80 1.80
C ASN A 23 11.53 67.97 1.37
N VAL A 24 12.64 68.62 1.02
CA VAL A 24 13.88 67.93 0.66
C VAL A 24 14.41 67.09 1.83
N LYS A 25 14.35 67.60 3.07
CA LYS A 25 14.72 66.82 4.26
C LYS A 25 13.85 65.57 4.44
N LEU A 26 12.54 65.68 4.23
CA LEU A 26 11.62 64.54 4.30
C LEU A 26 11.90 63.52 3.19
N GLU A 27 12.22 63.97 1.97
CA GLU A 27 12.58 63.08 0.87
C GLU A 27 13.88 62.33 1.13
N ILE A 28 14.90 63.00 1.68
CA ILE A 28 16.15 62.36 2.08
C ILE A 28 15.89 61.29 3.15
N GLN A 29 15.12 61.62 4.20
CA GLN A 29 14.78 60.63 5.24
C GLN A 29 14.02 59.43 4.67
N ARG A 30 13.07 59.66 3.76
CA ARG A 30 12.35 58.59 3.06
C ARG A 30 13.30 57.73 2.22
N ALA A 31 14.23 58.35 1.50
CA ALA A 31 15.21 57.63 0.69
C ALA A 31 16.15 56.78 1.55
N GLU A 32 16.63 57.31 2.68
CA GLU A 32 17.46 56.56 3.64
C GLU A 32 16.70 55.37 4.25
N GLN A 33 15.43 55.57 4.64
CA GLN A 33 14.59 54.48 5.16
C GLN A 33 14.36 53.39 4.11
N ASN A 34 14.08 53.77 2.86
CA ASN A 34 13.93 52.81 1.76
C ASN A 34 15.22 52.04 1.50
N GLN A 35 16.38 52.70 1.47
CA GLN A 35 17.67 52.02 1.30
C GLN A 35 17.96 51.02 2.42
N ARG A 36 17.59 51.36 3.67
CA ARG A 36 17.74 50.45 4.80
C ARG A 36 16.84 49.21 4.65
N LEU A 37 15.60 49.39 4.22
CA LEU A 37 14.68 48.29 3.96
C LEU A 37 15.19 47.40 2.81
N ASP A 38 15.71 47.98 1.73
CA ASP A 38 16.29 47.23 0.60
C ASP A 38 17.49 46.38 1.03
N LEU A 39 18.36 46.91 1.89
CA LEU A 39 19.48 46.16 2.44
C LEU A 39 18.99 45.00 3.31
N GLN A 40 18.01 45.25 4.18
CA GLN A 40 17.40 44.22 5.02
C GLN A 40 16.70 43.14 4.19
N GLU A 41 16.00 43.52 3.11
CA GLU A 41 15.36 42.58 2.21
C GLU A 41 16.41 41.71 1.51
N ARG A 42 17.50 42.30 1.01
CA ARG A 42 18.60 41.53 0.40
C ARG A 42 19.25 40.56 1.37
N GLU A 43 19.50 40.96 2.61
CA GLU A 43 20.04 40.08 3.64
C GLU A 43 19.07 38.94 3.97
N SER A 44 17.80 39.25 4.13
CA SER A 44 16.76 38.23 4.41
C SER A 44 16.65 37.22 3.26
N ARG A 45 16.67 37.67 2.01
CA ARG A 45 16.67 36.81 0.82
C ARG A 45 17.91 35.92 0.77
N ARG A 46 19.10 36.45 1.09
CA ARG A 46 20.32 35.63 1.16
C ARG A 46 20.23 34.55 2.24
N ARG A 47 19.72 34.88 3.43
CA ARG A 47 19.52 33.91 4.51
C ARG A 47 18.53 32.81 4.11
N LEU A 48 17.41 33.18 3.50
CA LEU A 48 16.43 32.20 3.01
C LEU A 48 17.04 31.28 1.93
N ALA A 49 17.77 31.83 0.97
CA ALA A 49 18.44 31.05 -0.06
C ALA A 49 19.49 30.08 0.51
N GLU A 50 20.24 30.49 1.55
CA GLU A 50 21.21 29.63 2.22
C GLU A 50 20.52 28.48 2.98
N VAL A 51 19.43 28.77 3.69
CA VAL A 51 18.64 27.74 4.38
C VAL A 51 18.02 26.77 3.38
N GLU A 52 17.45 27.27 2.28
CA GLU A 52 16.88 26.44 1.22
C GLU A 52 17.95 25.55 0.57
N ALA A 53 19.16 26.06 0.34
CA ALA A 53 20.26 25.27 -0.20
C ALA A 53 20.70 24.15 0.75
N LYS A 54 20.80 24.43 2.06
CA LYS A 54 21.09 23.40 3.08
C LYS A 54 20.01 22.32 3.12
N LEU A 55 18.75 22.74 3.10
CA LEU A 55 17.61 21.82 3.18
C LEU A 55 17.53 20.92 1.93
N LYS A 56 17.87 21.44 0.74
CA LYS A 56 17.99 20.62 -0.49
C LYS A 56 19.11 19.57 -0.41
N LEU A 57 20.25 19.91 0.20
CA LEU A 57 21.34 18.95 0.40
C LEU A 57 20.94 17.84 1.37
N GLU A 58 20.35 18.20 2.52
CA GLU A 58 19.85 17.23 3.51
C GLU A 58 18.74 16.34 2.93
N GLN A 59 17.82 16.89 2.13
CA GLN A 59 16.81 16.12 1.41
C GLN A 59 17.46 15.13 0.43
N GLY A 60 18.48 15.54 -0.32
CA GLY A 60 19.21 14.67 -1.23
C GLY A 60 19.91 13.50 -0.51
N GLU A 61 20.54 13.75 0.64
CA GLU A 61 21.19 12.71 1.44
C GLU A 61 20.16 11.73 2.04
N MET A 62 19.05 12.25 2.57
CA MET A 62 17.95 11.43 3.10
C MET A 62 17.31 10.57 2.02
N GLU A 63 17.03 11.13 0.84
CA GLU A 63 16.50 10.39 -0.31
C GLU A 63 17.46 9.28 -0.76
N GLN A 64 18.78 9.56 -0.80
CA GLN A 64 19.78 8.56 -1.14
C GLN A 64 19.80 7.41 -0.11
N MET A 65 19.76 7.73 1.18
CA MET A 65 19.73 6.73 2.25
C MET A 65 18.46 5.87 2.18
N VAL A 66 17.29 6.49 1.99
CA VAL A 66 16.01 5.76 1.88
C VAL A 66 16.01 4.87 0.64
N ASN A 67 16.45 5.38 -0.51
CA ASN A 67 16.56 4.58 -1.73
C ASN A 67 17.54 3.40 -1.57
N LEU A 68 18.65 3.59 -0.87
CA LEU A 68 19.58 2.52 -0.55
C LEU A 68 18.93 1.46 0.35
N GLN A 69 18.22 1.86 1.40
CA GLN A 69 17.49 0.92 2.27
C GLN A 69 16.42 0.13 1.52
N ILE A 70 15.68 0.77 0.61
CA ILE A 70 14.69 0.11 -0.24
C ILE A 70 15.38 -0.94 -1.12
N LYS A 71 16.48 -0.57 -1.78
CA LYS A 71 17.26 -1.52 -2.61
C LYS A 71 17.78 -2.70 -1.80
N MET A 72 18.38 -2.44 -0.63
CA MET A 72 18.87 -3.50 0.24
C MET A 72 17.76 -4.45 0.70
N LYS A 73 16.59 -3.93 1.09
CA LYS A 73 15.44 -4.76 1.47
C LYS A 73 14.89 -5.55 0.30
N ALA A 74 14.80 -4.94 -0.88
CA ALA A 74 14.36 -5.60 -2.11
C ALA A 74 15.31 -6.74 -2.50
N GLU A 75 16.62 -6.49 -2.49
CA GLU A 75 17.64 -7.51 -2.76
C GLU A 75 17.58 -8.65 -1.74
N LYS A 76 17.42 -8.34 -0.44
CA LYS A 76 17.28 -9.36 0.60
C LYS A 76 16.06 -10.24 0.32
N HIS A 77 14.92 -9.63 0.01
CA HIS A 77 13.69 -10.35 -0.31
C HIS A 77 13.83 -11.22 -1.58
N LEU A 78 14.52 -10.72 -2.61
CA LEU A 78 14.80 -11.51 -3.80
C LEU A 78 15.67 -12.73 -3.49
N ARG A 79 16.73 -12.57 -2.68
CA ARG A 79 17.57 -13.70 -2.24
C ARG A 79 16.76 -14.72 -1.43
N GLU A 80 15.85 -14.27 -0.57
CA GLU A 80 14.97 -15.16 0.19
C GLU A 80 14.01 -15.94 -0.73
N ILE A 81 13.47 -15.30 -1.78
CA ILE A 81 12.66 -15.98 -2.79
C ILE A 81 13.49 -17.02 -3.55
N GLU A 82 14.70 -16.67 -3.98
CA GLU A 82 15.59 -17.60 -4.70
C GLU A 82 15.98 -18.80 -3.83
N ALA A 83 16.30 -18.57 -2.55
CA ALA A 83 16.58 -19.64 -1.61
C ALA A 83 15.38 -20.60 -1.46
N LYS A 84 14.17 -20.05 -1.34
CA LYS A 84 12.93 -20.87 -1.29
C LYS A 84 12.69 -21.64 -2.58
N ARG A 85 13.00 -21.07 -3.75
CA ARG A 85 12.90 -21.79 -5.03
C ARG A 85 13.84 -22.98 -5.08
N LEU A 86 15.08 -22.79 -4.66
CA LEU A 86 16.08 -23.88 -4.60
C LEU A 86 15.66 -24.98 -3.61
N GLU A 87 15.06 -24.61 -2.48
CA GLU A 87 14.52 -25.56 -1.51
C GLU A 87 13.37 -26.38 -2.11
N ILE A 88 12.40 -25.71 -2.77
CA ILE A 88 11.30 -26.38 -3.48
C ILE A 88 11.82 -27.32 -4.56
N ASP A 89 12.82 -26.90 -5.35
CA ASP A 89 13.42 -27.73 -6.40
C ASP A 89 14.13 -28.96 -5.81
N ALA A 90 14.84 -28.80 -4.69
CA ALA A 90 15.51 -29.88 -3.98
C ALA A 90 14.49 -30.90 -3.41
N GLU A 91 13.43 -30.41 -2.77
CA GLU A 91 12.33 -31.24 -2.27
C GLU A 91 11.62 -31.98 -3.40
N PHE A 92 11.35 -31.31 -4.53
CA PHE A 92 10.74 -31.93 -5.70
C PHE A 92 11.61 -33.05 -6.26
N ASN A 93 12.93 -32.84 -6.38
CA ASN A 93 13.87 -33.85 -6.83
C ASN A 93 13.94 -35.04 -5.84
N SER A 94 13.92 -34.79 -4.54
CA SER A 94 13.88 -35.84 -3.52
C SER A 94 12.58 -36.65 -3.60
N MET A 95 11.42 -35.99 -3.72
CA MET A 95 10.14 -36.67 -3.92
C MET A 95 10.11 -37.50 -5.20
N ARG A 96 10.71 -37.01 -6.28
CA ARG A 96 10.83 -37.75 -7.53
C ARG A 96 11.66 -39.02 -7.34
N GLN A 97 12.81 -38.94 -6.68
CA GLN A 97 13.63 -40.11 -6.36
C GLN A 97 12.88 -41.12 -5.50
N MET A 98 12.22 -40.69 -4.42
CA MET A 98 11.40 -41.58 -3.59
C MET A 98 10.27 -42.25 -4.38
N THR A 99 9.68 -41.53 -5.33
CA THR A 99 8.63 -42.07 -6.20
C THR A 99 9.20 -43.11 -7.18
N GLU A 100 10.35 -42.82 -7.80
CA GLU A 100 11.07 -43.75 -8.69
C GLU A 100 11.48 -45.02 -7.92
N GLU A 101 12.07 -44.88 -6.73
CA GLU A 101 12.42 -46.00 -5.84
C GLU A 101 11.18 -46.82 -5.46
N ARG A 102 10.07 -46.17 -5.12
CA ARG A 102 8.81 -46.87 -4.79
C ARG A 102 8.27 -47.64 -5.99
N LEU A 103 8.35 -47.10 -7.19
CA LEU A 103 7.94 -47.79 -8.41
C LEU A 103 8.87 -48.97 -8.72
N GLU A 104 10.16 -48.81 -8.50
CA GLU A 104 11.15 -49.89 -8.67
C GLU A 104 10.94 -51.01 -7.65
N GLN A 105 10.67 -50.68 -6.39
CA GLN A 105 10.27 -51.67 -5.37
C GLN A 105 8.99 -52.42 -5.76
N ARG A 106 7.99 -51.72 -6.30
CA ARG A 106 6.77 -52.37 -6.81
C ARG A 106 7.07 -53.31 -7.97
N ARG A 107 7.96 -52.92 -8.88
CA ARG A 107 8.41 -53.77 -9.98
C ARG A 107 9.13 -55.02 -9.48
N MET A 108 10.06 -54.88 -8.53
CA MET A 108 10.75 -56.03 -7.92
C MET A 108 9.76 -56.98 -7.23
N LYS A 109 8.79 -56.46 -6.46
CA LYS A 109 7.74 -57.27 -5.85
C LYS A 109 6.88 -58.00 -6.88
N LEU A 110 6.57 -57.36 -8.00
CA LEU A 110 5.85 -58.01 -9.10
C LEU A 110 6.66 -59.14 -9.72
N ASP A 111 7.96 -58.94 -9.95
CA ASP A 111 8.83 -60.00 -10.47
C ASP A 111 9.00 -61.16 -9.46
N GLU A 112 9.10 -60.84 -8.16
CA GLU A 112 9.16 -61.84 -7.08
C GLU A 112 7.85 -62.63 -6.99
N THR A 113 6.69 -61.96 -6.96
CA THR A 113 5.37 -62.61 -6.93
C THR A 113 5.14 -63.45 -8.18
N LYS A 114 5.55 -62.97 -9.36
CA LYS A 114 5.49 -63.74 -10.61
C LYS A 114 6.35 -65.01 -10.53
N THR A 115 7.56 -64.90 -9.99
CA THR A 115 8.45 -66.04 -9.79
C THR A 115 7.88 -67.03 -8.78
N ARG A 116 7.31 -66.53 -7.66
CA ARG A 116 6.64 -67.33 -6.64
C ARG A 116 5.45 -68.08 -7.21
N MET A 117 4.60 -67.39 -8.00
CA MET A 117 3.44 -68.01 -8.64
C MET A 117 3.86 -69.08 -9.65
N ALA A 118 4.90 -68.85 -10.45
CA ALA A 118 5.44 -69.86 -11.36
C ALA A 118 5.96 -71.11 -10.61
N SER A 119 6.59 -70.92 -9.45
CA SER A 119 7.03 -72.01 -8.58
C SER A 119 5.84 -72.78 -7.97
N ILE A 120 4.86 -72.06 -7.43
CA ILE A 120 3.61 -72.65 -6.89
C ILE A 120 2.87 -73.43 -7.98
N GLU A 121 2.76 -72.88 -9.19
CA GLU A 121 2.15 -73.55 -10.33
C GLU A 121 2.87 -74.87 -10.65
N GLY A 122 4.21 -74.88 -10.63
CA GLY A 122 5.00 -76.11 -10.80
C GLY A 122 4.77 -77.15 -9.71
N ILE A 123 4.76 -76.73 -8.44
CA ILE A 123 4.49 -77.61 -7.30
C ILE A 123 3.06 -78.16 -7.36
N MET A 124 2.08 -77.31 -7.64
CA MET A 124 0.67 -77.70 -7.75
C MET A 124 0.44 -78.69 -8.90
N LYS A 125 1.06 -78.46 -10.07
CA LYS A 125 1.01 -79.41 -11.20
C LYS A 125 1.57 -80.78 -10.82
N ASN A 126 2.67 -80.81 -10.08
CA ASN A 126 3.28 -82.06 -9.60
C ASN A 126 2.46 -82.74 -8.49
N ALA A 127 1.85 -81.97 -7.59
CA ALA A 127 1.01 -82.50 -6.51
C ALA A 127 -0.32 -83.07 -7.04
N LEU A 128 -0.89 -82.42 -8.06
CA LEU A 128 -2.07 -82.91 -8.80
C LEU A 128 -1.75 -84.21 -9.55
N SER A 129 -0.62 -84.30 -10.23
CA SER A 129 -0.21 -85.52 -10.93
C SER A 129 0.14 -86.68 -9.99
N ALA A 130 0.60 -86.36 -8.76
CA ALA A 130 0.85 -87.33 -7.70
C ALA A 130 -0.40 -87.71 -6.87
N GLY A 131 -1.55 -87.07 -7.09
CA GLY A 131 -2.81 -87.32 -6.37
C GLY A 131 -2.84 -86.84 -4.91
N ALA A 132 -1.90 -85.98 -4.50
CA ALA A 132 -1.74 -85.54 -3.11
C ALA A 132 -2.67 -84.36 -2.70
N VAL A 133 -3.27 -83.67 -3.68
CA VAL A 133 -4.16 -82.51 -3.45
C VAL A 133 -5.43 -82.66 -4.28
N THR A 134 -6.60 -82.45 -3.66
CA THR A 134 -7.89 -82.46 -4.37
C THR A 134 -8.20 -81.09 -4.99
N PRO A 135 -8.90 -81.03 -6.14
CA PRO A 135 -9.25 -79.78 -6.81
C PRO A 135 -10.00 -78.76 -5.93
N ASP A 136 -10.84 -79.22 -4.98
CA ASP A 136 -11.59 -78.34 -4.09
C ASP A 136 -10.70 -77.55 -3.11
N VAL A 137 -9.68 -78.20 -2.54
CA VAL A 137 -8.73 -77.52 -1.64
C VAL A 137 -7.95 -76.45 -2.41
N MET A 138 -7.59 -76.72 -3.66
CA MET A 138 -6.92 -75.75 -4.53
C MET A 138 -7.81 -74.54 -4.85
N LYS A 139 -9.10 -74.76 -5.10
CA LYS A 139 -10.08 -73.68 -5.33
C LYS A 139 -10.20 -72.76 -4.12
N THR A 140 -10.40 -73.32 -2.93
CA THR A 140 -10.55 -72.53 -1.70
C THR A 140 -9.29 -71.70 -1.38
N PHE A 141 -8.10 -72.24 -1.64
CA PHE A 141 -6.84 -71.52 -1.44
C PHE A 141 -6.69 -70.32 -2.39
N LEU A 142 -7.07 -70.49 -3.67
CA LEU A 142 -7.04 -69.40 -4.65
C LEU A 142 -8.08 -68.32 -4.32
N GLU A 143 -9.28 -68.71 -3.87
CA GLU A 143 -10.33 -67.78 -3.45
C GLU A 143 -9.87 -66.92 -2.27
N GLN A 144 -9.32 -67.53 -1.21
CA GLN A 144 -8.81 -66.78 -0.06
C GLN A 144 -7.63 -65.84 -0.42
N ALA A 145 -6.72 -66.29 -1.29
CA ALA A 145 -5.58 -65.47 -1.71
C ALA A 145 -6.04 -64.23 -2.50
N THR A 146 -7.04 -64.39 -3.37
CA THR A 146 -7.59 -63.29 -4.18
C THR A 146 -8.41 -62.30 -3.37
N GLU A 147 -9.18 -62.77 -2.39
CA GLU A 147 -9.93 -61.89 -1.47
C GLU A 147 -9.00 -60.99 -0.64
N GLN A 148 -7.88 -61.53 -0.14
CA GLN A 148 -6.92 -60.77 0.67
C GLN A 148 -6.20 -59.68 -0.15
N GLU A 149 -5.80 -59.98 -1.39
CA GLU A 149 -5.21 -58.99 -2.30
C GLU A 149 -6.21 -57.89 -2.68
N TYR A 150 -7.48 -58.23 -2.89
CA TYR A 150 -8.51 -57.25 -3.23
C TYR A 150 -8.76 -56.26 -2.08
N ALA A 151 -8.84 -56.75 -0.84
CA ALA A 151 -9.03 -55.93 0.34
C ALA A 151 -7.90 -54.89 0.51
N THR A 152 -6.65 -55.34 0.43
CA THR A 152 -5.47 -54.47 0.58
C THR A 152 -5.34 -53.44 -0.54
N SER A 153 -5.63 -53.83 -1.78
CA SER A 153 -5.67 -52.92 -2.93
C SER A 153 -6.72 -51.82 -2.75
N SER A 154 -7.91 -52.17 -2.25
CA SER A 154 -8.99 -51.21 -2.07
C SER A 154 -8.64 -50.12 -1.04
N ASP A 155 -8.02 -50.49 0.08
CA ASP A 155 -7.61 -49.55 1.13
C ASP A 155 -6.54 -48.57 0.63
N GLU A 156 -5.57 -49.06 -0.16
CA GLU A 156 -4.56 -48.21 -0.78
C GLU A 156 -5.20 -47.20 -1.76
N MET A 157 -6.18 -47.63 -2.56
CA MET A 157 -6.89 -46.75 -3.49
C MET A 157 -7.69 -45.66 -2.77
N VAL A 158 -8.39 -46.02 -1.69
CA VAL A 158 -9.16 -45.05 -0.88
C VAL A 158 -8.21 -44.01 -0.26
N LYS A 159 -7.08 -44.44 0.29
CA LYS A 159 -6.06 -43.56 0.85
C LYS A 159 -5.48 -42.60 -0.20
N ALA A 160 -5.12 -43.11 -1.37
CA ALA A 160 -4.58 -42.29 -2.47
C ALA A 160 -5.59 -41.24 -2.95
N ARG A 161 -6.87 -41.62 -3.08
CA ARG A 161 -7.94 -40.70 -3.47
C ARG A 161 -8.19 -39.61 -2.43
N SER A 162 -8.17 -39.96 -1.14
CA SER A 162 -8.28 -38.98 -0.06
C SER A 162 -7.14 -37.97 -0.08
N GLN A 163 -5.90 -38.42 -0.28
CA GLN A 163 -4.73 -37.55 -0.35
C GLN A 163 -4.78 -36.63 -1.58
N ALA A 164 -5.19 -37.15 -2.74
CA ALA A 164 -5.36 -36.34 -3.96
C ALA A 164 -6.45 -35.26 -3.80
N ASN A 165 -7.57 -35.59 -3.16
CA ASN A 165 -8.63 -34.62 -2.88
C ASN A 165 -8.17 -33.53 -1.90
N ALA A 166 -7.42 -33.89 -0.85
CA ALA A 166 -6.85 -32.91 0.09
C ALA A 166 -5.85 -31.97 -0.61
N ALA A 167 -4.96 -32.52 -1.46
CA ALA A 167 -4.03 -31.72 -2.23
C ALA A 167 -4.74 -30.76 -3.20
N LYS A 168 -5.80 -31.23 -3.88
CA LYS A 168 -6.62 -30.40 -4.77
C LYS A 168 -7.24 -29.22 -4.02
N HIS A 169 -7.86 -29.49 -2.87
CA HIS A 169 -8.46 -28.44 -2.04
C HIS A 169 -7.42 -27.40 -1.60
N ASN A 170 -6.22 -27.83 -1.22
CA ASN A 170 -5.14 -26.90 -0.86
C ASN A 170 -4.74 -25.99 -2.04
N VAL A 171 -4.62 -26.53 -3.27
CA VAL A 171 -4.31 -25.72 -4.46
C VAL A 171 -5.42 -24.70 -4.74
N GLU A 172 -6.69 -25.12 -4.65
CA GLU A 172 -7.83 -24.22 -4.84
C GLU A 172 -7.82 -23.08 -3.80
N THR A 173 -7.46 -23.35 -2.55
CA THR A 173 -7.33 -22.29 -1.52
C THR A 173 -6.25 -21.27 -1.85
N TYR A 174 -5.09 -21.70 -2.37
CA TYR A 174 -4.03 -20.76 -2.79
C TYR A 174 -4.45 -19.92 -4.00
N GLN A 175 -5.15 -20.52 -4.97
CA GLN A 175 -5.67 -19.79 -6.14
C GLN A 175 -6.73 -18.76 -5.74
N ALA A 176 -7.62 -19.11 -4.82
CA ALA A 176 -8.63 -18.19 -4.27
C ALA A 176 -7.96 -17.02 -3.52
N ALA A 177 -6.95 -17.28 -2.70
CA ALA A 177 -6.19 -16.24 -2.01
C ALA A 177 -5.50 -15.27 -3.00
N GLN A 178 -4.89 -15.81 -4.06
CA GLN A 178 -4.24 -14.99 -5.10
C GLN A 178 -5.25 -14.18 -5.93
N ALA A 179 -6.47 -14.69 -6.14
CA ALA A 179 -7.55 -13.94 -6.78
C ALA A 179 -8.03 -12.78 -5.89
N ALA A 180 -8.24 -13.03 -4.59
CA ALA A 180 -8.64 -12.01 -3.62
C ALA A 180 -7.59 -10.88 -3.50
N GLU A 181 -6.30 -11.22 -3.52
CA GLU A 181 -5.23 -10.21 -3.48
C GLU A 181 -5.19 -9.35 -4.74
N ARG A 182 -5.41 -9.93 -5.92
CA ARG A 182 -5.54 -9.17 -7.18
C ARG A 182 -6.74 -8.23 -7.16
N GLU A 183 -7.89 -8.70 -6.69
CA GLU A 183 -9.08 -7.86 -6.54
C GLU A 183 -8.84 -6.71 -5.56
N HIS A 184 -8.16 -6.98 -4.45
CA HIS A 184 -7.77 -5.96 -3.49
C HIS A 184 -6.85 -4.90 -4.11
N GLN A 185 -5.86 -5.33 -4.91
CA GLN A 185 -4.94 -4.42 -5.60
C GLN A 185 -5.65 -3.55 -6.65
N VAL A 186 -6.59 -4.13 -7.41
CA VAL A 186 -7.45 -3.38 -8.34
C VAL A 186 -8.29 -2.37 -7.57
N ASN A 187 -8.90 -2.76 -6.44
CA ASN A 187 -9.70 -1.86 -5.62
C ASN A 187 -8.88 -0.68 -5.08
N ILE A 188 -7.70 -0.94 -4.50
CA ILE A 188 -6.78 0.13 -4.05
C ILE A 188 -6.42 1.07 -5.20
N THR A 189 -6.08 0.51 -6.37
CA THR A 189 -5.70 1.30 -7.54
C THR A 189 -6.87 2.18 -8.02
N GLN A 190 -8.08 1.63 -7.99
CA GLN A 190 -9.29 2.35 -8.40
C GLN A 190 -9.69 3.42 -7.38
N GLN A 191 -9.53 3.17 -6.08
CA GLN A 191 -9.70 4.18 -5.03
C GLN A 191 -8.70 5.33 -5.20
N ALA A 192 -7.43 5.01 -5.47
CA ALA A 192 -6.40 6.01 -5.74
C ALA A 192 -6.74 6.85 -6.99
N ALA A 193 -7.19 6.22 -8.07
CA ALA A 193 -7.63 6.91 -9.27
C ALA A 193 -8.85 7.84 -9.01
N ASN A 194 -9.82 7.38 -8.22
CA ASN A 194 -10.98 8.17 -7.83
C ASN A 194 -10.59 9.39 -6.98
N LEU A 195 -9.66 9.25 -6.04
CA LEU A 195 -9.14 10.37 -5.26
C LEU A 195 -8.42 11.40 -6.15
N MET A 196 -7.62 10.95 -7.12
CA MET A 196 -6.97 11.84 -8.08
C MET A 196 -7.98 12.55 -9.00
N GLN A 197 -9.08 11.89 -9.38
CA GLN A 197 -10.15 12.51 -10.17
C GLN A 197 -10.98 13.49 -9.34
N ALA A 198 -11.29 13.17 -8.07
CA ALA A 198 -11.96 14.08 -7.15
C ALA A 198 -11.14 15.35 -6.90
N ALA A 199 -9.81 15.24 -6.78
CA ALA A 199 -8.91 16.38 -6.69
C ALA A 199 -8.84 17.24 -7.98
N LYS A 200 -9.25 16.69 -9.13
CA LYS A 200 -9.35 17.42 -10.41
C LYS A 200 -10.73 18.05 -10.65
N GLN A 201 -11.72 17.86 -9.77
CA GLN A 201 -12.97 18.61 -9.92
C GLN A 201 -12.70 20.10 -9.67
N PRO A 202 -12.99 20.99 -10.64
CA PRO A 202 -12.96 22.42 -10.37
C PRO A 202 -14.03 22.71 -9.32
N SER A 203 -13.65 23.43 -8.26
CA SER A 203 -14.60 24.01 -7.32
C SER A 203 -15.55 24.91 -8.10
N GLY A 204 -16.71 24.36 -8.50
CA GLY A 204 -17.75 25.11 -9.17
C GLY A 204 -18.29 26.22 -8.26
N PRO A 205 -18.80 27.33 -8.82
CA PRO A 205 -19.23 28.48 -8.04
C PRO A 205 -20.39 28.09 -7.12
N THR A 206 -20.24 28.42 -5.84
CA THR A 206 -21.27 28.32 -4.80
C THR A 206 -22.52 29.06 -5.24
N ILE A 207 -23.51 28.36 -5.78
CA ILE A 207 -24.86 28.89 -5.96
C ILE A 207 -25.58 28.70 -4.63
N VAL A 208 -25.73 29.81 -3.91
CA VAL A 208 -26.52 29.92 -2.69
C VAL A 208 -28.00 29.85 -3.08
N SER A 209 -28.56 28.65 -3.17
CA SER A 209 -30.00 28.48 -3.33
C SER A 209 -30.67 28.65 -1.97
N ALA A 210 -31.33 29.79 -1.81
CA ALA A 210 -32.22 30.10 -0.70
C ALA A 210 -33.43 29.15 -0.69
N THR A 211 -33.73 28.53 0.45
CA THR A 211 -35.08 28.07 0.84
C THR A 211 -35.20 28.14 2.37
N PRO A 212 -36.37 28.52 2.93
CA PRO A 212 -36.47 29.15 4.24
C PRO A 212 -36.99 28.22 5.35
N ALA A 213 -36.45 28.34 6.57
CA ALA A 213 -37.15 28.11 7.84
C ALA A 213 -36.31 28.58 9.04
N GLN A 214 -36.87 29.56 9.75
CA GLN A 214 -36.58 30.19 11.07
C GLN A 214 -35.81 29.41 12.17
N PRO A 215 -35.27 30.08 13.23
CA PRO A 215 -35.72 31.37 13.77
C PRO A 215 -34.64 32.47 13.99
N SER A 216 -35.02 33.67 13.55
CA SER A 216 -34.75 35.00 14.12
C SER A 216 -33.52 35.16 15.03
N ALA A 217 -32.36 35.39 14.41
CA ALA A 217 -31.32 36.19 15.04
C ALA A 217 -31.79 37.65 15.05
N LEU A 218 -32.10 38.20 16.22
CA LEU A 218 -32.29 39.64 16.38
C LEU A 218 -30.91 40.28 16.21
N ALA A 219 -30.82 41.42 15.52
CA ALA A 219 -29.59 42.20 15.45
C ALA A 219 -29.62 43.26 16.55
N CYS A 220 -28.48 43.53 17.19
CA CYS A 220 -28.39 44.57 18.20
C CYS A 220 -28.68 45.94 17.57
N PRO A 221 -29.60 46.76 18.13
CA PRO A 221 -29.94 48.06 17.55
C PRO A 221 -28.81 49.08 17.61
N HIS A 222 -27.78 48.86 18.45
CA HIS A 222 -26.67 49.79 18.62
C HIS A 222 -25.46 49.49 17.72
N CYS A 223 -25.10 48.22 17.54
CA CYS A 223 -23.90 47.83 16.77
C CYS A 223 -24.18 46.90 15.58
N GLY A 224 -25.42 46.44 15.39
CA GLY A 224 -25.79 45.55 14.30
C GLY A 224 -25.31 44.10 14.43
N ALA A 225 -24.59 43.75 15.49
CA ALA A 225 -24.13 42.39 15.73
C ALA A 225 -25.32 41.42 15.93
N GLN A 226 -25.20 40.19 15.43
CA GLN A 226 -26.21 39.16 15.61
C GLN A 226 -26.27 38.73 17.08
N VAL A 227 -27.45 38.83 17.67
CA VAL A 227 -27.70 38.45 19.06
C VAL A 227 -28.75 37.35 19.13
N LYS A 228 -28.55 36.42 20.06
CA LYS A 228 -29.50 35.33 20.29
C LYS A 228 -30.67 35.86 21.13
N ALA A 229 -31.88 35.37 20.87
CA ALA A 229 -33.13 35.86 21.47
C ALA A 229 -33.22 35.79 23.02
N HIS A 230 -32.25 35.19 23.72
CA HIS A 230 -32.21 35.04 25.18
C HIS A 230 -31.07 35.86 25.82
N TRP A 231 -30.42 36.76 25.09
CA TRP A 231 -29.35 37.59 25.62
C TRP A 231 -29.90 38.89 26.21
N LYS A 232 -29.49 39.20 27.44
CA LYS A 232 -29.88 40.44 28.14
C LYS A 232 -29.06 41.65 27.71
N ALA A 233 -27.86 41.43 27.18
CA ALA A 233 -26.96 42.48 26.70
C ALA A 233 -26.13 41.97 25.52
N CYS A 234 -25.78 42.87 24.61
CA CYS A 234 -24.94 42.58 23.47
C CYS A 234 -23.48 42.37 23.90
N PRO A 235 -22.80 41.29 23.48
CA PRO A 235 -21.41 41.04 23.86
C PRO A 235 -20.42 42.02 23.20
N GLU A 236 -20.79 42.61 22.06
CA GLU A 236 -19.88 43.50 21.30
C GLU A 236 -19.88 44.93 21.83
N CYS A 237 -21.01 45.42 22.33
CA CYS A 237 -21.14 46.83 22.76
C CYS A 237 -21.67 47.02 24.17
N GLY A 238 -22.04 45.94 24.88
CA GLY A 238 -22.57 46.00 26.24
C GLY A 238 -23.97 46.59 26.37
N THR A 239 -24.62 46.97 25.26
CA THR A 239 -25.97 47.55 25.27
C THR A 239 -27.01 46.48 25.61
N THR A 240 -27.91 46.77 26.54
CA THR A 240 -29.06 45.91 26.88
C THR A 240 -29.99 45.74 25.68
N LEU A 241 -30.37 44.49 25.39
CA LEU A 241 -31.12 44.07 24.19
C LEU A 241 -32.62 43.99 24.42
#